data_AF-A0A183K5L4-F1
#
_entry.id   AF-A0A183K5L4-F1
#
_cell.length_a   1.000
_cell.length_b   1.000
_cell.length_c   1.000
_cell.angle_alpha   90.00
_cell.angle_beta   90.00
_cell.angle_gamma   90.00
#
_symmetry.space_group_name_H-M   'P 1'
#
loop_
_entity.id
_entity.type
_entity.pdbx_description
1 polymer ?
#
loop_
_entity_poly.entity_id
_entity_poly.type
_entity_poly.pdbx_seq_one_letter_code
_entity_poly.pdbx_strand_id
1 'polypeptide(L)'
;MWCSSGLIDSEGLKADALGARKDLHLNAFDVIRKVFAPDISGSQGSVATFNESLDLFFQDYNLIPLFVEENYLNVRVHNTHDDKKILQLMSQAASDIATADIISSTIRSSRTGSWSLLPVQGVFSTVSPGRTLRGSLPGGPGGVSFPSWFGKNSTQSRINRTTSELAAHLRLATHCGSSNPLTLLLDYATPISELITRDIDSAIQFLINYQITREDVDSIMELTTWPNRPNRMLSVDSKVSYQHTY
;
A
#
# COMPACT_ATOMS: atom_id res chain seq x y z
N MET A 1 -15.34 -19.63 -27.96
CA MET A 1 -15.96 -19.04 -29.16
C MET A 1 -16.59 -20.16 -29.96
N TRP A 2 -17.90 -20.38 -29.84
CA TRP A 2 -18.64 -21.30 -30.69
C TRP A 2 -19.54 -20.45 -31.60
N CYS A 3 -19.40 -20.60 -32.92
CA CYS A 3 -20.16 -19.84 -33.90
C CYS A 3 -21.62 -20.31 -33.94
N SER A 4 -22.55 -19.45 -33.53
CA SER A 4 -23.98 -19.56 -33.84
C SER A 4 -24.30 -18.73 -35.10
N SER A 5 -23.85 -19.22 -36.24
CA SER A 5 -24.17 -18.60 -37.53
C SER A 5 -25.61 -18.92 -37.91
N GLY A 6 -26.55 -18.00 -37.63
CA GLY A 6 -27.88 -18.00 -38.25
C GLY A 6 -29.11 -17.77 -37.36
N LEU A 7 -28.94 -17.53 -36.04
CA LEU A 7 -30.09 -17.39 -35.12
C LEU A 7 -30.16 -16.07 -34.35
N ILE A 8 -29.24 -15.12 -34.58
CA ILE A 8 -29.19 -13.91 -33.77
C ILE A 8 -29.63 -12.71 -34.61
N ASP A 9 -30.80 -12.18 -34.27
CA ASP A 9 -31.29 -10.91 -34.78
C ASP A 9 -30.33 -9.78 -34.37
N SER A 10 -30.05 -8.86 -35.29
CA SER A 10 -29.09 -7.76 -35.08
C SER A 10 -29.52 -6.81 -33.95
N GLU A 11 -30.82 -6.68 -33.71
CA GLU A 11 -31.36 -5.91 -32.58
C GLU A 11 -31.23 -6.67 -31.26
N GLY A 12 -31.48 -7.99 -31.26
CA GLY A 12 -31.21 -8.87 -30.13
C GLY A 12 -29.74 -8.87 -29.72
N LEU A 13 -28.82 -8.93 -30.70
CA LEU A 13 -27.37 -8.84 -30.47
C LEU A 13 -26.96 -7.50 -29.82
N LYS A 14 -27.59 -6.40 -30.24
CA LYS A 14 -27.35 -5.08 -29.64
C LYS A 14 -27.92 -5.01 -28.22
N ALA A 15 -29.13 -5.53 -27.99
CA ALA A 15 -29.76 -5.58 -26.68
C ALA A 15 -28.96 -6.47 -25.71
N ASP A 16 -28.51 -7.65 -26.16
CA ASP A 16 -27.69 -8.58 -25.41
C ASP A 16 -26.30 -7.99 -25.14
N ALA A 17 -25.68 -7.30 -26.11
CA ALA A 17 -24.42 -6.59 -25.90
C ALA A 17 -24.56 -5.41 -24.92
N LEU A 18 -25.70 -4.71 -24.92
CA LEU A 18 -26.01 -3.65 -23.96
C LEU A 18 -26.32 -4.22 -22.56
N GLY A 19 -26.98 -5.36 -22.47
CA GLY A 19 -27.21 -6.10 -21.22
C GLY A 19 -25.90 -6.63 -20.64
N ALA A 20 -25.08 -7.29 -21.46
CA ALA A 20 -23.77 -7.81 -21.07
C ALA A 20 -22.81 -6.71 -20.62
N ARG A 21 -22.95 -5.47 -21.12
CA ARG A 21 -22.17 -4.32 -20.63
C ARG A 21 -22.38 -4.02 -19.15
N LYS A 22 -23.56 -4.31 -18.60
CA LYS A 22 -23.85 -4.18 -17.17
C LYS A 22 -23.08 -5.22 -16.34
N ASP A 23 -22.86 -6.40 -16.93
CA ASP A 23 -22.20 -7.54 -16.30
C ASP A 23 -20.69 -7.64 -16.63
N LEU A 24 -20.13 -6.64 -17.32
CA LEU A 24 -18.70 -6.56 -17.56
C LEU A 24 -17.99 -6.20 -16.25
N HIS A 25 -17.23 -7.15 -15.72
CA HIS A 25 -16.25 -6.91 -14.67
C HIS A 25 -15.31 -5.79 -15.13
N LEU A 26 -15.36 -4.65 -14.44
CA LEU A 26 -14.50 -3.52 -14.75
C LEU A 26 -13.10 -3.79 -14.18
N ASN A 27 -12.06 -3.43 -14.93
CA ASN A 27 -10.71 -3.44 -14.38
C ASN A 27 -10.61 -2.39 -13.25
N ALA A 28 -9.88 -2.69 -12.17
CA ALA A 28 -9.67 -1.78 -11.04
C ALA A 28 -9.21 -0.38 -11.48
N PHE A 29 -8.33 -0.30 -12.48
CA PHE A 29 -7.90 0.99 -13.04
C PHE A 29 -9.05 1.80 -13.65
N ASP A 30 -10.01 1.14 -14.31
CA ASP A 30 -11.18 1.79 -14.90
C ASP A 30 -12.21 2.17 -13.84
N VAL A 31 -12.37 1.33 -12.82
CA VAL A 31 -13.23 1.61 -11.66
C VAL A 31 -12.83 2.93 -11.01
N ILE A 32 -11.53 3.13 -10.77
CA ILE A 32 -11.02 4.31 -10.06
C ILE A 32 -11.23 5.60 -10.85
N ARG A 33 -11.15 5.53 -12.18
CA ARG A 33 -11.53 6.65 -13.05
C ARG A 33 -13.00 7.00 -12.87
N LYS A 34 -13.87 5.99 -12.81
CA LYS A 34 -15.32 6.19 -12.60
C LYS A 34 -15.65 6.69 -11.19
N VAL A 35 -14.88 6.30 -10.17
CA VAL A 35 -15.06 6.76 -8.79
C VAL A 35 -14.84 8.28 -8.68
N PHE A 36 -13.76 8.80 -9.27
CA PHE A 36 -13.43 10.23 -9.17
C PHE A 36 -14.04 11.10 -10.27
N ALA A 37 -14.41 10.55 -11.42
CA ALA A 37 -15.14 11.24 -12.48
C ALA A 37 -16.56 10.67 -12.67
N PRO A 38 -17.46 10.78 -11.67
CA PRO A 38 -18.79 10.20 -11.73
C PRO A 38 -19.73 10.89 -12.73
N ASP A 39 -19.37 12.10 -13.18
CA ASP A 39 -20.20 12.95 -14.05
C ASP A 39 -20.24 12.48 -15.52
N ILE A 40 -19.53 11.38 -15.86
CA ILE A 40 -19.48 10.79 -17.21
C ILE A 40 -19.77 9.27 -17.17
N SER A 41 -20.05 8.69 -15.99
CA SER A 41 -20.06 7.23 -15.79
C SER A 41 -21.42 6.59 -15.52
N GLY A 42 -22.51 7.36 -15.35
CA GLY A 42 -23.86 6.82 -15.23
C GLY A 42 -24.39 6.30 -16.57
N SER A 43 -25.40 5.44 -16.53
CA SER A 43 -26.11 4.99 -17.75
C SER A 43 -26.50 6.21 -18.59
N GLN A 44 -26.16 6.19 -19.88
CA GLN A 44 -26.47 7.26 -20.86
C GLN A 44 -25.74 8.61 -20.63
N GLY A 45 -24.64 8.67 -19.88
CA GLY A 45 -23.89 9.92 -19.65
C GLY A 45 -24.48 10.83 -18.57
N SER A 46 -25.28 10.24 -17.67
CA SER A 46 -25.80 10.92 -16.47
C SER A 46 -24.85 10.77 -15.28
N VAL A 47 -25.05 11.58 -14.23
CA VAL A 47 -24.32 11.43 -12.97
C VAL A 47 -24.66 10.08 -12.35
N ALA A 48 -23.64 9.27 -12.03
CA ALA A 48 -23.84 7.96 -11.41
C ALA A 48 -24.71 8.04 -10.14
N THR A 49 -25.69 7.15 -10.05
CA THR A 49 -26.53 7.01 -8.87
C THR A 49 -25.72 6.53 -7.66
N PHE A 50 -26.29 6.63 -6.46
CA PHE A 50 -25.64 6.11 -5.25
C PHE A 50 -25.34 4.61 -5.36
N ASN A 51 -26.29 3.82 -5.85
CA ASN A 51 -26.11 2.38 -5.99
C ASN A 51 -25.05 2.05 -7.04
N GLU A 52 -25.07 2.70 -8.21
CA GLU A 52 -24.01 2.50 -9.23
C GLU A 52 -22.62 2.89 -8.69
N SER A 53 -22.53 3.95 -7.88
CA SER A 53 -21.27 4.34 -7.24
C SER A 53 -20.80 3.31 -6.22
N LEU A 54 -21.73 2.67 -5.52
CA LEU A 54 -21.43 1.62 -4.55
C LEU A 54 -21.09 0.29 -5.24
N ASP A 55 -21.71 -0.01 -6.38
CA ASP A 55 -21.41 -1.19 -7.20
C ASP A 55 -19.95 -1.16 -7.71
N LEU A 56 -19.37 0.03 -7.92
CA LEU A 56 -17.94 0.19 -8.22
C LEU A 56 -17.04 -0.38 -7.12
N PHE A 57 -17.40 -0.18 -5.85
CA PHE A 57 -16.67 -0.78 -4.73
C PHE A 57 -16.79 -2.30 -4.73
N PHE A 58 -17.96 -2.84 -5.07
CA PHE A 58 -18.19 -4.29 -5.10
C PHE A 58 -17.56 -5.01 -6.29
N GLN A 59 -17.00 -4.30 -7.28
CA GLN A 59 -16.18 -4.92 -8.32
C GLN A 59 -14.97 -5.65 -7.72
N ASP A 60 -14.34 -5.06 -6.70
CA ASP A 60 -13.35 -5.72 -5.85
C ASP A 60 -13.23 -4.98 -4.52
N TYR A 61 -13.98 -5.43 -3.51
CA TYR A 61 -14.06 -4.77 -2.21
C TYR A 61 -12.73 -4.83 -1.41
N ASN A 62 -11.79 -5.69 -1.80
CA ASN A 62 -10.47 -5.78 -1.18
C ASN A 62 -9.48 -4.81 -1.84
N LEU A 63 -9.57 -4.65 -3.15
CA LEU A 63 -8.59 -3.91 -3.94
C LEU A 63 -8.97 -2.44 -4.16
N ILE A 64 -10.24 -2.16 -4.44
CA ILE A 64 -10.71 -0.80 -4.77
C ILE A 64 -10.38 0.22 -3.68
N PRO A 65 -10.60 -0.05 -2.37
CA PRO A 65 -10.22 0.90 -1.31
C PRO A 65 -8.74 1.32 -1.34
N LEU A 66 -7.84 0.38 -1.62
CA LEU A 66 -6.40 0.66 -1.70
C LEU A 66 -6.06 1.53 -2.90
N PHE A 67 -6.74 1.32 -4.03
CA PHE A 67 -6.57 2.18 -5.18
C PHE A 67 -7.12 3.59 -4.96
N VAL A 68 -8.24 3.74 -4.24
CA VAL A 68 -8.77 5.06 -3.89
C VAL A 68 -7.74 5.80 -3.02
N GLU A 69 -7.18 5.13 -2.01
CA GLU A 69 -6.16 5.69 -1.12
C GLU A 69 -4.87 6.09 -1.84
N GLU A 70 -4.39 5.28 -2.79
CA GLU A 70 -3.16 5.63 -3.53
C GLU A 70 -3.37 6.83 -4.47
N ASN A 71 -4.60 7.06 -4.96
CA ASN A 71 -4.87 8.00 -6.05
C ASN A 71 -5.61 9.27 -5.64
N TYR A 72 -6.28 9.34 -4.49
CA TYR A 72 -7.13 10.49 -4.14
C TYR A 72 -6.36 11.83 -4.11
N LEU A 73 -5.09 11.82 -3.70
CA LEU A 73 -4.23 13.01 -3.66
C LEU A 73 -3.88 13.54 -5.05
N ASN A 74 -3.93 12.69 -6.08
CA ASN A 74 -3.60 13.07 -7.44
C ASN A 74 -4.79 13.68 -8.18
N VAL A 75 -6.00 13.63 -7.63
CA VAL A 75 -7.22 14.05 -8.33
C VAL A 75 -7.23 15.57 -8.56
N ARG A 76 -7.46 15.98 -9.81
CA ARG A 76 -7.68 17.39 -10.17
C ARG A 76 -9.15 17.75 -9.97
N VAL A 77 -9.47 18.27 -8.79
CA VAL A 77 -10.84 18.65 -8.40
C VAL A 77 -11.43 19.67 -9.39
N HIS A 78 -12.61 19.39 -9.93
CA HIS A 78 -13.29 20.27 -10.89
C HIS A 78 -14.09 21.40 -10.22
N ASN A 79 -14.57 21.17 -8.99
CA ASN A 79 -15.51 22.06 -8.31
C ASN A 79 -14.87 23.35 -7.78
N THR A 80 -13.54 23.43 -7.71
CA THR A 80 -12.84 24.59 -7.17
C THR A 80 -11.38 24.63 -7.61
N HIS A 81 -10.85 25.85 -7.77
CA HIS A 81 -9.44 26.12 -8.02
C HIS A 81 -8.74 26.77 -6.81
N ASP A 82 -9.43 26.88 -5.67
CA ASP A 82 -8.85 27.42 -4.43
C ASP A 82 -8.12 26.31 -3.67
N ASP A 83 -6.79 26.42 -3.58
CA ASP A 83 -5.92 25.46 -2.90
C ASP A 83 -6.37 25.15 -1.47
N LYS A 84 -6.85 26.16 -0.72
CA LYS A 84 -7.32 25.95 0.66
C LYS A 84 -8.53 25.03 0.69
N LYS A 85 -9.46 25.23 -0.24
CA LYS A 85 -10.66 24.41 -0.36
C LYS A 85 -10.33 23.01 -0.86
N ILE A 86 -9.38 22.88 -1.79
CA ILE A 86 -8.88 21.57 -2.25
C ILE A 86 -8.28 20.79 -1.07
N LEU A 87 -7.43 21.42 -0.25
CA LEU A 87 -6.86 20.78 0.94
C LEU A 87 -7.93 20.36 1.95
N GLN A 88 -8.98 21.16 2.14
CA GLN A 88 -10.12 20.78 3.00
C GLN A 88 -10.84 19.54 2.46
N LEU A 89 -11.08 19.46 1.15
CA LEU A 89 -11.70 18.29 0.51
C LEU A 89 -10.81 17.04 0.62
N MET A 90 -9.50 17.19 0.43
CA MET A 90 -8.53 16.10 0.63
C MET A 90 -8.51 15.61 2.07
N SER A 91 -8.54 16.53 3.05
CA SER A 91 -8.62 16.19 4.47
C SER A 91 -9.90 15.44 4.82
N GLN A 92 -11.04 15.83 4.23
CA GLN A 92 -12.30 15.12 4.41
C GLN A 92 -12.21 13.71 3.84
N ALA A 93 -11.72 13.56 2.60
CA ALA A 93 -11.54 12.25 1.97
C ALA A 93 -10.59 11.34 2.77
N ALA A 94 -9.50 11.89 3.32
CA ALA A 94 -8.58 11.15 4.18
C ALA A 94 -9.28 10.65 5.47
N SER A 95 -10.15 11.47 6.06
CA SER A 95 -10.95 11.08 7.24
C SER A 95 -11.95 9.97 6.92
N ASP A 96 -12.58 10.02 5.74
CA ASP A 96 -13.49 8.98 5.26
C ASP A 96 -12.73 7.67 5.02
N ILE A 97 -11.56 7.71 4.36
CA ILE A 97 -10.71 6.54 4.12
C ILE A 97 -10.25 5.92 5.44
N ALA A 98 -9.84 6.73 6.42
CA ALA A 98 -9.46 6.24 7.75
C ALA A 98 -10.64 5.56 8.47
N THR A 99 -11.84 6.14 8.37
CA THR A 99 -13.07 5.54 8.92
C THR A 99 -13.38 4.20 8.24
N ALA A 100 -13.23 4.13 6.92
CA ALA A 100 -13.36 2.90 6.17
C ALA A 100 -12.37 1.83 6.62
N ASP A 101 -11.11 2.17 6.94
CA ASP A 101 -10.12 1.21 7.42
C ASP A 101 -10.51 0.63 8.80
N ILE A 102 -11.03 1.46 9.71
CA ILE A 102 -11.59 0.99 10.99
C ILE A 102 -12.73 -0.02 10.75
N ILE A 103 -13.66 0.30 9.85
CA ILE A 103 -14.76 -0.61 9.47
C ILE A 103 -14.19 -1.89 8.86
N SER A 104 -13.20 -1.76 7.97
CA SER A 104 -12.54 -2.87 7.29
C SER A 104 -11.86 -3.83 8.28
N SER A 105 -11.18 -3.29 9.29
CA SER A 105 -10.58 -4.07 10.38
C SER A 105 -11.62 -4.79 11.22
N THR A 106 -12.79 -4.16 11.45
CA THR A 106 -13.92 -4.75 12.18
C THR A 106 -14.54 -5.90 11.40
N ILE A 107 -14.73 -5.74 10.07
CA ILE A 107 -15.22 -6.80 9.18
C ILE A 107 -14.28 -8.01 9.19
N ARG A 108 -12.97 -7.77 9.09
CA ARG A 108 -11.93 -8.82 9.07
C ARG A 108 -11.60 -9.40 10.44
N SER A 109 -12.10 -8.83 11.53
CA SER A 109 -11.85 -9.33 12.87
C SER A 109 -12.44 -10.72 13.06
N SER A 110 -11.60 -11.64 13.54
CA SER A 110 -11.87 -13.09 13.64
C SER A 110 -13.06 -13.45 14.55
N ARG A 111 -13.51 -12.51 15.39
CA ARG A 111 -14.58 -12.75 16.36
C ARG A 111 -15.98 -12.39 15.84
N THR A 112 -16.11 -11.55 14.82
CA THR A 112 -17.42 -10.91 14.52
C THR A 112 -17.78 -10.87 13.03
N GLY A 113 -16.83 -11.12 12.09
CA GLY A 113 -17.11 -11.40 10.67
C GLY A 113 -18.31 -10.65 10.07
N SER A 114 -18.39 -9.34 10.27
CA SER A 114 -19.60 -8.55 10.05
C SER A 114 -19.72 -8.07 8.61
N TRP A 115 -19.90 -9.00 7.67
CA TRP A 115 -20.00 -8.72 6.24
C TRP A 115 -21.18 -7.80 5.86
N SER A 116 -22.19 -7.68 6.74
CA SER A 116 -23.27 -6.70 6.60
C SER A 116 -22.78 -5.23 6.62
N LEU A 117 -21.56 -4.97 7.08
CA LEU A 117 -20.94 -3.64 7.07
C LEU A 117 -20.23 -3.31 5.75
N LEU A 118 -20.11 -4.24 4.80
CA LEU A 118 -19.46 -3.99 3.51
C LEU A 118 -20.05 -2.77 2.76
N PRO A 119 -21.38 -2.55 2.70
CA PRO A 119 -21.94 -1.34 2.09
C PRO A 119 -21.45 -0.07 2.80
N VAL A 120 -21.34 -0.09 4.13
CA VAL A 120 -20.86 1.04 4.92
C VAL A 120 -19.38 1.30 4.63
N GLN A 121 -18.56 0.25 4.54
CA GLN A 121 -17.17 0.36 4.10
C GLN A 121 -17.09 0.96 2.69
N GLY A 122 -17.91 0.51 1.74
CA GLY A 122 -17.94 1.03 0.37
C GLY A 122 -18.29 2.51 0.29
N VAL A 123 -19.21 2.97 1.16
CA VAL A 123 -19.53 4.40 1.27
C VAL A 123 -18.31 5.22 1.69
N PHE A 124 -17.65 4.86 2.79
CA PHE A 124 -16.53 5.64 3.32
C PHE A 124 -15.23 5.47 2.52
N SER A 125 -15.01 4.30 1.92
CA SER A 125 -13.77 4.03 1.15
C SER A 125 -13.83 4.54 -0.27
N THR A 126 -15.02 4.61 -0.88
CA THR A 126 -15.15 4.81 -2.34
C THR A 126 -16.14 5.92 -2.69
N VAL A 127 -17.40 5.81 -2.24
CA VAL A 127 -18.46 6.75 -2.67
C VAL A 127 -18.23 8.16 -2.13
N SER A 128 -17.92 8.29 -0.84
CA SER A 128 -17.73 9.60 -0.19
C SER A 128 -16.45 10.30 -0.68
N PRO A 129 -15.27 9.63 -0.73
CA PRO A 129 -14.07 10.22 -1.32
C PRO A 129 -14.25 10.61 -2.79
N GLY A 130 -14.87 9.75 -3.60
CA GLY A 130 -15.15 10.02 -5.01
C GLY A 130 -16.06 11.24 -5.24
N ARG A 131 -17.09 11.40 -4.40
CA ARG A 131 -18.01 12.56 -4.46
C ARG A 131 -17.39 13.84 -3.90
N THR A 132 -16.47 13.74 -2.95
CA THR A 132 -15.80 14.88 -2.33
C THR A 132 -14.75 15.48 -3.26
N LEU A 133 -13.96 14.65 -3.92
CA LEU A 133 -12.81 15.07 -4.74
C LEU A 133 -13.08 15.13 -6.25
N ARG A 134 -14.35 14.99 -6.69
CA ARG A 134 -14.77 14.92 -8.10
C ARG A 134 -13.84 15.64 -9.08
N GLY A 135 -13.17 14.87 -9.93
CA GLY A 135 -12.11 15.36 -10.78
C GLY A 135 -11.46 14.30 -11.64
N SER A 136 -10.69 14.76 -12.62
CA SER A 136 -9.88 13.89 -13.48
C SER A 136 -8.56 13.52 -12.79
N LEU A 137 -8.10 12.29 -12.99
CA LEU A 137 -6.75 11.88 -12.59
C LEU A 137 -5.72 12.32 -13.66
N PRO A 138 -4.54 12.79 -13.25
CA PRO A 138 -3.50 13.28 -14.16
C PRO A 138 -2.99 12.16 -15.06
N GLY A 139 -2.79 12.44 -16.35
CA GLY A 139 -2.12 11.49 -17.28
C GLY A 139 -3.02 10.62 -18.15
N GLY A 140 -4.33 10.90 -18.25
CA GLY A 140 -5.22 10.17 -19.18
C GLY A 140 -5.32 8.68 -18.84
N PRO A 141 -5.57 7.77 -19.81
CA PRO A 141 -5.76 6.32 -19.59
C PRO A 141 -4.62 5.57 -18.89
N GLY A 142 -3.46 6.18 -18.66
CA GLY A 142 -2.35 5.63 -17.86
C GLY A 142 -2.14 6.28 -16.48
N GLY A 143 -2.97 7.25 -16.10
CA GLY A 143 -2.78 8.10 -14.92
C GLY A 143 -3.11 7.54 -13.53
N VAL A 144 -3.62 6.31 -13.45
CA VAL A 144 -3.98 5.68 -12.16
C VAL A 144 -2.78 4.86 -11.70
N SER A 145 -2.24 5.18 -10.52
CA SER A 145 -1.16 4.44 -9.89
C SER A 145 -1.69 3.17 -9.22
N PHE A 146 -0.94 2.08 -9.33
CA PHE A 146 -1.20 0.86 -8.57
C PHE A 146 -0.86 1.07 -7.09
N PRO A 147 -1.62 0.51 -6.13
CA PRO A 147 -1.34 0.66 -4.70
C PRO A 147 0.07 0.21 -4.31
N SER A 148 0.88 1.15 -3.83
CA SER A 148 2.22 0.90 -3.30
C SER A 148 2.18 0.13 -1.97
N TRP A 149 1.01 0.12 -1.30
CA TRP A 149 0.77 -0.57 -0.04
C TRP A 149 1.20 -2.04 -0.06
N PHE A 150 0.95 -2.80 -1.14
CA PHE A 150 1.32 -4.22 -1.20
C PHE A 150 2.83 -4.44 -1.06
N GLY A 151 3.64 -3.64 -1.77
CA GLY A 151 5.10 -3.70 -1.68
C GLY A 151 5.61 -3.27 -0.31
N LYS A 152 5.01 -2.22 0.26
CA LYS A 152 5.34 -1.72 1.60
C LYS A 152 4.99 -2.76 2.69
N ASN A 153 3.82 -3.38 2.62
CA ASN A 153 3.37 -4.40 3.57
C ASN A 153 4.25 -5.66 3.54
N SER A 154 4.65 -6.10 2.34
CA SER A 154 5.61 -7.20 2.18
C SER A 154 6.98 -6.84 2.76
N THR A 155 7.47 -5.64 2.49
CA THR A 155 8.76 -5.14 3.03
C THR A 155 8.72 -5.05 4.55
N GLN A 156 7.64 -4.52 5.13
CA GLN A 156 7.43 -4.47 6.58
C GLN A 156 7.45 -5.86 7.21
N SER A 157 6.77 -6.83 6.58
CA SER A 157 6.76 -8.22 7.06
C SER A 157 8.14 -8.86 7.04
N ARG A 158 8.93 -8.61 5.98
CA ARG A 158 10.33 -9.05 5.88
C ARG A 158 11.17 -8.44 7.01
N ILE A 159 11.12 -7.12 7.17
CA ILE A 159 11.87 -6.38 8.20
C ILE A 159 11.52 -6.88 9.60
N ASN A 160 10.24 -7.09 9.90
CA ASN A 160 9.79 -7.61 11.19
C ASN A 160 10.37 -9.00 11.48
N ARG A 161 10.40 -9.89 10.49
CA ARG A 161 11.00 -11.23 10.62
C ARG A 161 12.50 -11.12 10.88
N THR A 162 13.23 -10.37 10.06
CA THR A 162 14.68 -10.16 10.21
C THR A 162 15.03 -9.58 11.59
N THR A 163 14.27 -8.57 12.03
CA THR A 163 14.48 -7.94 13.35
C THR A 163 14.20 -8.93 14.49
N SER A 164 13.19 -9.79 14.35
CA SER A 164 12.85 -10.80 15.36
C SER A 164 13.90 -11.91 15.46
N GLU A 165 14.43 -12.35 14.33
CA GLU A 165 15.52 -13.33 14.25
C GLU A 165 16.79 -12.78 14.90
N LEU A 166 17.17 -11.55 14.54
CA LEU A 166 18.33 -10.86 15.12
C LEU A 166 18.15 -10.62 16.63
N ALA A 167 16.96 -10.21 17.07
CA ALA A 167 16.65 -10.03 18.49
C ALA A 167 16.75 -11.34 19.28
N ALA A 168 16.30 -12.46 18.71
CA ALA A 168 16.42 -13.77 19.32
C ALA A 168 17.89 -14.21 19.45
N HIS A 169 18.70 -13.95 18.43
CA HIS A 169 20.13 -14.29 18.43
C HIS A 169 20.92 -13.47 19.46
N LEU A 170 20.74 -12.14 19.46
CA LEU A 170 21.44 -11.22 20.37
C LEU A 170 20.96 -11.28 21.83
N ARG A 171 19.87 -12.01 22.11
CA ARG A 171 19.21 -11.99 23.43
C ARG A 171 20.13 -12.34 24.59
N LEU A 172 20.99 -13.34 24.44
CA LEU A 172 21.90 -13.77 25.50
C LEU A 172 23.07 -12.80 25.65
N ALA A 173 23.65 -12.38 24.53
CA ALA A 173 24.80 -11.47 24.50
C ALA A 173 24.47 -10.07 25.06
N THR A 174 23.21 -9.63 24.95
CA THR A 174 22.77 -8.32 25.45
C THR A 174 22.08 -8.36 26.81
N HIS A 175 22.14 -9.50 27.53
CA HIS A 175 21.42 -9.71 28.79
C HIS A 175 19.91 -9.37 28.69
N CYS A 176 19.27 -9.78 27.59
CA CYS A 176 17.88 -9.48 27.24
C CYS A 176 17.57 -8.00 26.93
N GLY A 177 18.55 -7.09 26.87
CA GLY A 177 18.34 -5.70 26.46
C GLY A 177 17.76 -5.57 25.04
N SER A 178 18.19 -6.46 24.12
CA SER A 178 17.65 -6.53 22.76
C SER A 178 16.52 -7.56 22.57
N SER A 179 15.97 -8.12 23.65
CA SER A 179 14.95 -9.18 23.56
C SER A 179 13.64 -8.73 22.91
N ASN A 180 13.36 -7.41 22.96
CA ASN A 180 12.27 -6.79 22.23
C ASN A 180 12.78 -6.31 20.85
N PRO A 181 12.24 -6.81 19.73
CA PRO A 181 12.63 -6.38 18.38
C PRO A 181 12.54 -4.87 18.17
N LEU A 182 11.57 -4.19 18.79
CA LEU A 182 11.43 -2.74 18.69
C LEU A 182 12.56 -2.00 19.39
N THR A 183 12.97 -2.45 20.58
CA THR A 183 14.10 -1.88 21.32
C THR A 183 15.39 -2.09 20.54
N LEU A 184 15.61 -3.29 19.98
CA LEU A 184 16.75 -3.55 19.09
C LEU A 184 16.78 -2.57 17.92
N LEU A 185 15.65 -2.37 17.23
CA LEU A 185 15.57 -1.53 16.04
C LEU A 185 15.78 -0.04 16.37
N LEU A 186 15.17 0.45 17.44
CA LEU A 186 15.16 1.89 17.77
C LEU A 186 16.41 2.34 18.52
N ASP A 187 16.91 1.52 19.46
CA ASP A 187 17.95 1.96 20.40
C ASP A 187 19.34 1.38 20.06
N TYR A 188 19.39 0.14 19.55
CA TYR A 188 20.65 -0.59 19.40
C TYR A 188 21.16 -0.64 17.95
N ALA A 189 20.28 -0.78 16.96
CA ALA A 189 20.69 -1.03 15.58
C ALA A 189 21.63 0.05 15.03
N THR A 190 21.28 1.33 15.23
CA THR A 190 22.11 2.45 14.75
C THR A 190 23.48 2.50 15.43
N PRO A 191 23.59 2.51 16.78
CA PRO A 191 24.89 2.47 17.45
C PRO A 191 25.74 1.25 17.08
N ILE A 192 25.13 0.07 16.93
CA ILE A 192 25.85 -1.13 16.51
C ILE A 192 26.40 -0.95 15.09
N SER A 193 25.59 -0.43 14.15
CA SER A 193 26.06 -0.16 12.79
C SER A 193 27.24 0.82 12.75
N GLU A 194 27.26 1.81 13.64
CA GLU A 194 28.35 2.78 13.75
C GLU A 194 29.61 2.15 14.33
N LEU A 195 29.49 1.30 15.36
CA LEU A 195 30.63 0.57 15.92
C LEU A 195 31.27 -0.37 14.89
N ILE A 196 30.46 -1.07 14.10
CA ILE A 196 30.94 -2.00 13.05
C ILE A 196 31.68 -1.25 11.94
N THR A 197 31.27 -0.01 11.63
CA THR A 197 31.82 0.75 10.49
C THR A 197 32.94 1.73 10.85
N ARG A 198 33.22 1.94 12.14
CA ARG A 198 34.21 2.94 12.60
C ARG A 198 35.66 2.48 12.52
N ASP A 199 35.96 1.32 13.09
CA ASP A 199 37.33 0.80 13.23
C ASP A 199 37.31 -0.73 13.18
N ILE A 200 38.21 -1.33 12.40
CA ILE A 200 38.18 -2.76 12.09
C ILE A 200 38.48 -3.60 13.33
N ASP A 201 39.53 -3.24 14.08
CA ASP A 201 39.94 -4.01 15.27
C ASP A 201 38.87 -3.94 16.36
N SER A 202 38.33 -2.74 16.60
CA SER A 202 37.21 -2.54 17.53
C SER A 202 35.95 -3.30 17.09
N ALA A 203 35.65 -3.30 15.79
CA ALA A 203 34.51 -4.01 15.22
C ALA A 203 34.66 -5.53 15.40
N ILE A 204 35.82 -6.10 15.06
CA ILE A 204 36.07 -7.55 15.23
C ILE A 204 35.92 -7.95 16.70
N GLN A 205 36.51 -7.20 17.63
CA GLN A 205 36.36 -7.47 19.06
C GLN A 205 34.90 -7.39 19.52
N PHE A 206 34.15 -6.39 19.04
CA PHE A 206 32.73 -6.27 19.33
C PHE A 206 31.92 -7.44 18.80
N LEU A 207 32.15 -7.86 17.54
CA LEU A 207 31.47 -8.99 16.93
C LEU A 207 31.75 -10.29 17.71
N ILE A 208 33.00 -10.54 18.12
CA ILE A 208 33.37 -11.71 18.92
C ILE A 208 32.69 -11.66 20.30
N ASN A 209 32.75 -10.52 21.00
CA ASN A 209 32.21 -10.37 22.35
C ASN A 209 30.69 -10.58 22.41
N TYR A 210 29.98 -10.12 21.38
CA TYR A 210 28.52 -10.24 21.29
C TYR A 210 28.06 -11.41 20.42
N GLN A 211 28.99 -12.26 19.97
CA GLN A 211 28.74 -13.44 19.12
C GLN A 211 27.92 -13.11 17.86
N ILE A 212 28.17 -11.95 17.26
CA ILE A 212 27.46 -11.46 16.08
C ILE A 212 28.04 -12.13 14.84
N THR A 213 27.19 -12.80 14.05
CA THR A 213 27.64 -13.41 12.79
C THR A 213 27.69 -12.40 11.65
N ARG A 214 28.24 -12.82 10.52
CA ARG A 214 28.26 -12.01 9.31
C ARG A 214 26.84 -11.69 8.82
N GLU A 215 25.94 -12.66 8.89
CA GLU A 215 24.54 -12.51 8.47
C GLU A 215 23.81 -11.48 9.35
N ASP A 216 24.14 -11.42 10.64
CA ASP A 216 23.62 -10.39 11.55
C ASP A 216 24.13 -9.00 11.16
N VAL A 217 25.40 -8.87 10.78
CA VAL A 217 25.97 -7.60 10.30
C VAL A 217 25.21 -7.11 9.08
N ASP A 218 25.00 -7.97 8.08
CA ASP A 218 24.24 -7.63 6.88
C ASP A 218 22.80 -7.20 7.24
N SER A 219 22.16 -7.92 8.17
CA SER A 219 20.83 -7.60 8.69
C SER A 219 20.79 -6.23 9.38
N ILE A 220 21.77 -5.93 10.24
CA ILE A 220 21.88 -4.63 10.94
C ILE A 220 22.10 -3.49 9.93
N MET A 221 22.90 -3.72 8.88
CA MET A 221 23.12 -2.72 7.83
C MET A 221 21.85 -2.48 7.00
N GLU A 222 21.08 -3.53 6.68
CA GLU A 222 19.77 -3.36 6.02
C GLU A 222 18.82 -2.54 6.91
N LEU A 223 18.70 -2.90 8.20
CA LEU A 223 17.79 -2.25 9.15
C LEU A 223 18.13 -0.78 9.44
N THR A 224 19.40 -0.38 9.27
CA THR A 224 19.87 0.99 9.55
C THR A 224 20.00 1.86 8.30
N THR A 225 19.57 1.35 7.14
CA THR A 225 19.53 2.08 5.88
C THR A 225 18.24 2.88 5.76
N TRP A 226 18.38 4.18 5.55
CA TRP A 226 17.24 5.10 5.41
C TRP A 226 17.20 5.70 4.01
N PRO A 227 16.00 5.99 3.46
CA PRO A 227 15.88 6.76 2.23
C PRO A 227 16.66 8.07 2.35
N ASN A 228 17.47 8.40 1.36
CA ASN A 228 18.35 9.59 1.31
C ASN A 228 19.53 9.61 2.30
N ARG A 229 19.94 8.47 2.87
CA ARG A 229 21.23 8.34 3.54
C ARG A 229 22.14 7.37 2.79
N PRO A 230 23.43 7.69 2.58
CA PRO A 230 24.36 6.75 1.96
C PRO A 230 24.51 5.51 2.86
N ASN A 231 24.69 4.35 2.24
CA ASN A 231 24.98 3.13 2.97
C ASN A 231 26.30 3.28 3.72
N ARG A 232 26.31 3.01 5.03
CA ARG A 232 27.49 3.16 5.90
C ARG A 232 28.63 2.21 5.51
N MET A 233 28.33 1.10 4.85
CA MET A 233 29.36 0.19 4.35
C MET A 233 30.19 0.80 3.20
N LEU A 234 29.71 1.84 2.53
CA LEU A 234 30.46 2.51 1.46
C LEU A 234 31.70 3.25 1.95
N SER A 235 31.76 3.62 3.24
CA SER A 235 32.95 4.25 3.82
C SER A 235 34.04 3.25 4.22
N VAL A 236 33.75 1.95 4.19
CA VAL A 236 34.73 0.89 4.47
C VAL A 236 35.47 0.56 3.18
N ASP A 237 36.81 0.53 3.22
CA ASP A 237 37.63 0.24 2.04
C ASP A 237 37.28 -1.13 1.45
N SER A 238 36.95 -1.15 0.15
CA SER A 238 36.50 -2.35 -0.57
C SER A 238 37.54 -3.47 -0.55
N LYS A 239 38.83 -3.18 -0.39
CA LYS A 239 39.87 -4.22 -0.26
C LYS A 239 39.79 -5.01 1.05
N VAL A 240 39.33 -4.38 2.13
CA VAL A 240 39.25 -4.97 3.46
C VAL A 240 38.04 -5.91 3.57
N SER A 241 36.93 -5.53 2.91
CA SER A 241 35.69 -6.32 2.90
C SER A 241 35.82 -7.71 2.26
N TYR A 242 36.86 -7.96 1.46
CA TYR A 242 37.15 -9.26 0.85
C TYR A 242 38.22 -10.08 1.60
N GLN A 243 39.07 -9.44 2.43
CA GLN A 243 40.23 -10.12 3.05
C GLN A 243 39.90 -10.83 4.37
N HIS A 244 38.83 -10.47 5.07
CA HIS A 244 38.42 -11.09 6.33
C HIS A 244 37.22 -12.05 6.16
N THR A 245 37.11 -12.65 4.97
CA THR A 245 35.99 -13.52 4.57
C THR A 245 36.15 -14.99 5.00
N TYR A 246 37.03 -15.29 5.97
CA TYR A 246 37.29 -16.65 6.46
C TYR A 246 37.36 -16.69 7.99
#